data_AF-A0AAD9N840-F1
#
_entry.id   AF-A0AAD9N840-F1
#
_cell.length_a   1.000
_cell.length_b   1.000
_cell.length_c   1.000
_cell.angle_alpha   90.00
_cell.angle_beta   90.00
_cell.angle_gamma   90.00
#
_symmetry.space_group_name_H-M   'P 1'
#
loop_
_entity.id
_entity.type
_entity.pdbx_description
1 polymer ?
#
loop_
_entity_poly.entity_id
_entity_poly.type
_entity_poly.pdbx_seq_one_letter_code
_entity_poly.pdbx_strand_id
1 'polypeptide(L)'
;MYVCMYVCMYVCMYVCMYVCMYVCMYVCMYVCMYVCMYVCMYVCMYVCMYVCMYVCMYVCMYVCMYVRIYVCMYVCMYVCMYVYMCMYVYMQICMYACMYIIYIYIYIVYIPVYIHIYIYNIYIYNIYIYKTVHTYIHTYIHK
;
A
#
# COMPACT_ATOMS: atom_id res chain seq x y z
N MET A 1 65.98 73.20 29.12
CA MET A 1 65.40 71.94 29.65
C MET A 1 63.88 71.96 29.75
N TYR A 2 63.25 73.05 30.24
CA TYR A 2 61.77 73.15 30.32
C TYR A 2 61.03 73.04 28.98
N VAL A 3 61.55 73.67 27.91
CA VAL A 3 60.93 73.62 26.58
C VAL A 3 60.90 72.19 26.01
N CYS A 4 62.01 71.45 26.12
CA CYS A 4 62.07 70.06 25.65
C CYS A 4 61.09 69.15 26.40
N MET A 5 60.96 69.30 27.72
CA MET A 5 59.99 68.52 28.50
C MET A 5 58.54 68.86 28.15
N TYR A 6 58.24 70.15 27.93
CA TYR A 6 56.89 70.58 27.57
C TYR A 6 56.48 70.07 26.19
N VAL A 7 57.38 70.14 25.20
CA VAL A 7 57.15 69.63 23.85
C VAL A 7 57.00 68.10 23.87
N CYS A 8 57.86 67.36 24.59
CA CYS A 8 57.71 65.91 24.71
C CYS A 8 56.37 65.52 25.35
N MET A 9 55.98 66.17 26.45
CA MET A 9 54.71 65.90 27.12
C MET A 9 53.52 66.20 26.21
N TYR A 10 53.54 67.33 25.50
CA TYR A 10 52.46 67.73 24.63
C TYR A 10 52.32 66.78 23.43
N VAL A 11 53.43 66.44 22.77
CA VAL A 11 53.44 65.51 21.63
C VAL A 11 53.01 64.10 22.07
N CYS A 12 53.54 63.59 23.19
CA CYS A 12 53.11 62.28 23.70
C CYS A 12 51.62 62.25 24.04
N MET A 13 51.10 63.27 24.73
CA MET A 13 49.68 63.36 25.07
C MET A 13 48.81 63.46 23.83
N TYR A 14 49.18 64.29 22.86
CA TYR A 14 48.39 64.49 21.64
C TYR A 14 48.40 63.24 20.77
N VAL A 15 49.57 62.60 20.59
CA VAL A 15 49.69 61.37 19.80
C VAL A 15 48.97 60.22 20.50
N CYS A 16 49.13 60.02 21.81
CA CYS A 16 48.39 58.98 22.53
C CYS A 16 46.88 59.21 22.45
N MET A 17 46.40 60.43 22.67
CA MET A 17 44.97 60.73 22.59
C MET A 17 44.43 60.50 21.18
N TYR A 18 45.12 61.00 20.16
CA TYR A 18 44.67 60.89 18.79
C TYR A 18 44.72 59.44 18.29
N VAL A 19 45.80 58.72 18.55
CA VAL A 19 45.94 57.31 18.17
C VAL A 19 44.95 56.43 18.93
N CYS A 20 44.81 56.59 20.25
CA CYS A 20 43.84 55.80 21.01
C CYS A 20 42.41 56.09 20.56
N MET A 21 42.02 57.35 20.39
CA MET A 21 40.67 57.71 19.94
C MET A 21 40.39 57.20 18.52
N TYR A 22 41.32 57.44 17.59
CA TYR A 22 41.11 57.08 16.20
C TYR A 22 41.15 55.56 16.01
N VAL A 23 42.12 54.85 16.61
CA VAL A 23 42.21 53.39 16.51
C VAL A 23 41.04 52.73 17.21
N CYS A 24 40.69 53.12 18.44
CA CYS A 24 39.54 52.52 19.13
C CYS A 24 38.24 52.79 18.38
N MET A 25 37.97 54.02 17.97
CA MET A 25 36.72 54.34 17.26
C MET A 25 36.66 53.65 15.90
N TYR A 26 37.73 53.73 15.11
CA TYR A 26 37.72 53.19 13.75
C TYR A 26 37.73 51.66 13.76
N VAL A 27 38.55 51.02 14.60
CA VAL A 27 38.59 49.55 14.68
C VAL A 27 37.30 49.02 15.29
N CYS A 28 36.79 49.58 16.39
CA CYS A 28 35.54 49.11 16.97
C CYS A 28 34.37 49.32 16.01
N MET A 29 34.24 50.50 15.38
CA MET A 29 33.13 50.75 14.46
C MET A 29 33.23 49.88 13.21
N TYR A 30 34.41 49.76 12.61
CA TYR A 30 34.59 48.99 11.39
C TYR A 30 34.45 47.49 11.63
N VAL A 31 35.05 46.96 12.70
CA VAL A 31 34.93 45.54 13.06
C VAL A 31 33.50 45.22 13.47
N CYS A 32 32.84 46.02 14.32
CA CYS A 32 31.45 45.77 14.68
C CYS A 32 30.52 45.85 13.47
N MET A 33 30.64 46.89 12.63
CA MET A 33 29.79 47.01 11.44
C MET A 33 30.03 45.89 10.45
N TYR A 34 31.29 45.57 10.16
CA TYR A 34 31.63 44.55 9.17
C TYR A 34 31.27 43.15 9.67
N VAL A 35 31.62 42.81 10.92
CA VAL A 35 31.27 41.51 11.49
C VAL A 35 29.76 41.37 11.64
N CYS A 36 29.04 42.37 12.17
CA CYS A 36 27.59 42.27 12.29
C CYS A 36 26.93 42.20 10.91
N MET A 37 27.29 43.05 9.96
CA MET A 37 26.68 43.01 8.63
C MET A 37 27.01 41.72 7.89
N TYR A 38 28.27 41.30 7.89
CA TYR A 38 28.69 40.12 7.14
C TYR A 38 28.18 38.84 7.79
N VAL A 39 28.30 38.68 9.11
CA VAL A 39 27.80 37.49 9.81
C VAL A 39 26.28 37.45 9.73
N CYS A 40 25.56 38.54 10.00
CA CYS A 40 24.09 38.51 9.90
C CYS A 40 23.63 38.25 8.47
N MET A 41 24.16 38.97 7.47
CA MET A 41 23.73 38.77 6.08
C MET A 41 24.10 37.38 5.58
N TYR A 42 25.34 36.93 5.81
CA TYR A 42 25.79 35.65 5.28
C TYR A 42 25.14 34.49 6.02
N VAL A 43 25.06 34.50 7.35
CA VAL A 43 24.39 33.44 8.11
C VAL A 43 22.90 33.43 7.82
N CYS A 44 22.21 34.58 7.86
CA CYS A 44 20.78 34.60 7.54
C CYS A 44 20.51 34.17 6.10
N MET A 45 21.23 34.69 5.11
CA MET A 45 21.02 34.30 3.71
C MET A 45 21.36 32.83 3.47
N TYR A 46 22.50 32.37 3.97
CA TYR A 46 22.94 31.00 3.71
C TYR A 46 22.10 29.98 4.47
N VAL A 47 21.78 30.23 5.74
CA VAL A 47 20.91 29.34 6.52
C VAL A 47 19.50 29.37 5.96
N CYS A 48 18.90 30.53 5.70
CA CYS A 48 17.55 30.58 5.14
C CYS A 48 17.51 29.94 3.76
N MET A 49 18.42 30.27 2.85
CA MET A 49 18.42 29.68 1.50
C MET A 49 18.70 28.20 1.53
N TYR A 50 19.70 27.74 2.28
CA TYR A 50 20.07 26.33 2.32
C TYR A 50 19.02 25.50 3.05
N VAL A 51 18.52 25.95 4.21
CA VAL A 51 17.47 25.23 4.94
C VAL A 51 16.18 25.24 4.15
N CYS A 52 15.73 26.37 3.61
CA CYS A 52 14.51 26.40 2.81
C CYS A 52 14.65 25.55 1.55
N MET A 53 15.74 25.67 0.78
CA MET A 53 15.92 24.88 -0.44
C MET A 53 16.06 23.39 -0.14
N TYR A 54 16.91 23.02 0.83
CA TYR A 54 17.18 21.63 1.13
C TYR A 54 15.97 20.96 1.79
N VAL A 55 15.33 21.60 2.77
CA VAL A 55 14.13 21.06 3.42
C VAL A 55 12.99 21.01 2.41
N CYS A 56 12.71 22.06 1.65
CA CYS A 56 11.63 22.02 0.65
C CYS A 56 11.91 20.95 -0.41
N MET A 57 13.12 20.90 -0.99
CA MET A 57 13.43 19.91 -2.02
C MET A 57 13.41 18.49 -1.46
N TYR A 58 14.05 18.24 -0.33
CA TYR A 58 14.11 16.92 0.26
C TYR A 58 12.74 16.44 0.74
N VAL A 59 12.00 17.27 1.48
CA VAL A 59 10.66 16.92 1.97
C VAL A 59 9.71 16.74 0.79
N CYS A 60 9.66 17.68 -0.17
CA CYS A 60 8.79 17.53 -1.33
C CYS A 60 9.15 16.29 -2.15
N MET A 61 10.43 16.05 -2.45
CA MET A 61 10.84 14.90 -3.24
C MET A 61 10.59 13.59 -2.50
N TYR A 62 10.99 13.50 -1.24
CA TYR A 62 10.85 12.29 -0.44
C TYR A 62 9.39 11.97 -0.17
N VAL A 63 8.61 12.94 0.30
CA VAL A 63 7.17 12.75 0.56
C VAL A 63 6.44 12.43 -0.73
N CYS A 64 6.65 13.18 -1.82
CA CYS A 64 5.96 12.89 -3.08
C CYS A 64 6.34 11.52 -3.65
N MET A 65 7.63 11.16 -3.65
CA MET A 65 8.09 9.85 -4.13
C MET A 65 7.55 8.72 -3.26
N TYR A 66 7.72 8.83 -1.94
CA TYR A 66 7.31 7.81 -1.00
C TYR A 66 5.79 7.61 -1.03
N VAL A 67 5.01 8.69 -0.93
CA VAL A 67 3.54 8.63 -1.00
C VAL A 67 3.10 8.05 -2.34
N ARG A 68 3.68 8.52 -3.46
CA ARG A 68 3.32 7.98 -4.78
C ARG A 68 3.61 6.48 -4.87
N ILE A 69 4.80 6.04 -4.48
CA ILE A 69 5.19 4.63 -4.57
C ILE A 69 4.33 3.78 -3.64
N TYR A 70 4.17 4.17 -2.37
CA TYR A 70 3.38 3.40 -1.41
C TYR A 70 1.91 3.33 -1.81
N VAL A 71 1.30 4.46 -2.16
CA VAL A 71 -0.11 4.49 -2.57
C VAL A 71 -0.29 3.68 -3.85
N CYS A 72 0.57 3.84 -4.85
CA CYS A 72 0.49 3.04 -6.08
C CYS A 72 0.65 1.55 -5.79
N MET A 73 1.65 1.13 -5.01
CA MET A 73 1.86 -0.29 -4.70
C MET A 73 0.69 -0.86 -3.91
N TYR A 74 0.22 -0.15 -2.89
CA TYR A 74 -0.91 -0.59 -2.07
C TYR A 74 -2.18 -0.72 -2.93
N VAL A 75 -2.54 0.31 -3.69
CA VAL A 75 -3.72 0.27 -4.57
C VAL A 75 -3.60 -0.87 -5.58
N CYS A 76 -2.46 -1.03 -6.25
CA CYS A 76 -2.24 -2.13 -7.19
C CYS A 76 -2.41 -3.50 -6.51
N MET A 77 -1.82 -3.70 -5.33
CA MET A 77 -1.93 -4.97 -4.59
C MET A 77 -3.38 -5.28 -4.21
N TYR A 78 -4.12 -4.28 -3.70
CA TYR A 78 -5.53 -4.45 -3.34
C TYR A 78 -6.37 -4.79 -4.57
N VAL A 79 -6.22 -4.05 -5.67
CA VAL A 79 -6.95 -4.31 -6.92
C VAL A 79 -6.65 -5.72 -7.42
N CYS A 80 -5.38 -6.14 -7.47
CA CYS A 80 -4.98 -7.48 -7.88
C CYS A 80 -5.61 -8.58 -7.01
N MET A 81 -5.62 -8.40 -5.68
CA MET A 81 -6.22 -9.35 -4.74
C MET A 81 -7.74 -9.46 -4.96
N TYR A 82 -8.44 -8.34 -5.14
CA TYR A 82 -9.87 -8.37 -5.45
C TYR A 82 -10.16 -9.09 -6.76
N VAL A 83 -9.40 -8.81 -7.83
CA VAL A 83 -9.56 -9.49 -9.12
C VAL A 83 -9.34 -11.01 -8.98
N TYR A 84 -8.31 -11.43 -8.23
CA TYR A 84 -8.05 -12.84 -7.98
C TYR A 84 -9.21 -13.51 -7.22
N MET A 85 -9.74 -12.86 -6.18
CA MET A 85 -10.90 -13.36 -5.44
C MET A 85 -12.13 -13.48 -6.33
N CYS A 86 -12.40 -12.50 -7.20
CA CYS A 86 -13.49 -12.57 -8.16
C CYS A 86 -13.33 -13.75 -9.13
N MET A 87 -12.12 -13.97 -9.66
CA MET A 87 -11.85 -15.11 -10.54
C MET A 87 -12.01 -16.44 -9.82
N TYR A 88 -11.54 -16.55 -8.58
CA TYR A 88 -11.72 -17.76 -7.78
C TYR A 88 -13.19 -18.09 -7.55
N VAL A 89 -13.99 -17.08 -7.15
CA VAL A 89 -15.44 -17.24 -6.95
C VAL A 89 -16.13 -17.65 -8.25
N TYR A 90 -15.79 -17.01 -9.37
CA TYR A 90 -16.34 -17.39 -10.68
C TYR A 90 -16.02 -18.85 -11.03
N MET A 91 -14.76 -19.27 -10.85
CA MET A 91 -14.34 -20.65 -11.10
C MET A 91 -15.11 -21.63 -10.23
N GLN A 92 -15.29 -21.33 -8.93
CA GLN A 92 -16.11 -22.17 -8.06
C GLN A 92 -17.55 -22.29 -8.56
N ILE A 93 -18.20 -21.18 -8.88
CA ILE A 93 -19.59 -21.19 -9.37
C ILE A 93 -19.71 -22.04 -10.64
N CYS A 94 -18.76 -21.90 -11.57
CA CYS A 94 -18.73 -22.70 -12.79
C CYS A 94 -18.59 -24.20 -12.49
N MET A 95 -17.68 -24.57 -11.58
CA MET A 95 -17.49 -25.96 -11.19
C MET A 95 -18.74 -26.54 -10.53
N TYR A 96 -19.37 -25.82 -9.61
CA TYR A 96 -20.62 -26.24 -8.99
C TYR A 96 -21.76 -26.41 -10.01
N ALA A 97 -21.91 -25.47 -10.94
CA ALA A 97 -22.91 -25.58 -12.00
C ALA A 97 -22.67 -26.82 -12.87
N CYS A 98 -21.42 -27.09 -13.28
CA CYS A 98 -21.07 -28.29 -14.05
C CYS A 98 -21.40 -29.58 -13.29
N MET A 99 -21.04 -29.67 -12.01
CA MET A 99 -21.34 -30.85 -11.18
C MET A 99 -22.85 -31.08 -11.03
N TYR A 100 -23.62 -30.00 -10.86
CA TYR A 100 -25.08 -30.06 -10.76
C TYR A 100 -25.73 -30.53 -12.06
N ILE A 101 -25.26 -30.03 -13.22
CA ILE A 101 -25.73 -30.48 -14.53
C ILE A 101 -25.47 -31.98 -14.72
N ILE A 102 -24.26 -32.45 -14.39
CA ILE A 102 -23.90 -33.87 -14.48
C ILE A 102 -24.81 -34.71 -13.57
N TYR A 103 -25.06 -34.26 -12.34
CA TYR A 103 -25.95 -34.94 -11.41
C TYR A 103 -27.38 -35.08 -11.96
N ILE A 104 -27.94 -34.00 -12.51
CA ILE A 104 -29.26 -34.04 -13.16
C ILE A 104 -29.27 -35.03 -14.32
N TYR A 105 -28.24 -35.00 -15.17
CA TYR A 105 -28.13 -35.92 -16.30
C TYR A 105 -28.14 -37.38 -15.85
N ILE A 106 -27.37 -37.71 -14.80
CA ILE A 106 -27.36 -39.06 -14.22
C ILE A 106 -28.76 -39.45 -13.72
N TYR A 107 -29.45 -38.55 -13.02
CA TYR A 107 -30.81 -38.81 -12.53
C TYR A 107 -31.81 -39.06 -13.66
N ILE A 108 -31.76 -38.24 -14.72
CA ILE A 108 -32.61 -38.39 -15.91
C ILE A 108 -32.39 -39.75 -16.57
N VAL A 109 -31.16 -40.26 -16.60
CA VAL A 109 -30.86 -41.58 -17.18
C VAL A 109 -31.23 -42.72 -16.22
N TYR A 110 -31.03 -42.54 -14.91
CA TYR A 110 -31.22 -43.58 -13.91
C TYR A 110 -32.70 -43.91 -13.65
N ILE A 111 -33.55 -42.88 -13.52
CA ILE A 111 -34.99 -43.05 -13.25
C ILE A 111 -35.70 -43.96 -14.27
N PRO A 112 -35.62 -43.75 -15.59
CA PRO A 112 -36.33 -44.59 -16.55
C PRO A 112 -35.81 -46.03 -16.55
N VAL A 113 -34.49 -46.24 -16.34
CA VAL A 113 -33.90 -47.58 -16.19
C VAL A 113 -34.49 -48.28 -14.97
N TYR A 114 -34.55 -47.59 -13.83
CA TYR A 114 -35.14 -48.12 -12.60
C TYR A 114 -36.62 -48.48 -12.79
N ILE A 115 -37.42 -47.59 -13.39
CA ILE A 115 -38.83 -47.83 -13.69
C ILE A 115 -38.99 -49.05 -14.60
N HIS A 116 -38.17 -49.16 -15.66
CA HIS A 116 -38.23 -50.29 -16.59
C HIS A 116 -37.93 -51.62 -15.88
N ILE A 117 -36.91 -51.66 -15.02
CA ILE A 117 -36.58 -52.84 -14.21
C ILE A 117 -37.73 -53.20 -13.27
N TYR A 118 -38.36 -52.20 -12.63
CA TYR A 118 -39.47 -52.43 -11.72
C TYR A 118 -40.70 -53.01 -12.42
N ILE A 119 -41.09 -52.44 -13.56
CA ILE A 119 -42.20 -52.96 -14.38
C ILE A 119 -41.89 -54.38 -14.86
N TYR A 120 -40.66 -54.65 -15.32
CA TYR A 120 -40.24 -55.97 -15.74
C TYR A 120 -40.37 -57.02 -14.61
N ASN A 121 -39.97 -56.67 -13.38
CA ASN A 121 -40.16 -57.54 -12.22
C ASN A 121 -41.64 -57.81 -11.94
N ILE A 122 -42.51 -56.79 -11.95
CA ILE A 122 -43.96 -56.98 -11.77
C ILE A 122 -44.53 -57.95 -12.81
N TYR A 123 -44.12 -57.81 -14.06
CA TYR A 123 -44.56 -58.70 -15.14
C TYR A 123 -44.15 -60.15 -14.89
N ILE A 124 -42.89 -60.39 -14.49
CA ILE A 124 -42.38 -61.72 -14.10
C ILE A 124 -43.21 -62.30 -12.93
N TYR A 125 -43.48 -61.52 -11.89
CA TYR A 125 -44.28 -61.97 -10.74
C TYR A 125 -45.71 -62.35 -11.15
N ASN A 126 -46.35 -61.57 -12.02
CA ASN A 126 -47.69 -61.91 -12.52
C ASN A 126 -47.71 -63.22 -13.32
N ILE A 127 -46.71 -63.45 -14.18
CA ILE A 127 -46.56 -64.74 -14.88
C ILE A 127 -46.41 -65.89 -13.88
N TYR A 128 -45.58 -65.70 -12.86
CA TYR A 128 -45.37 -66.72 -11.83
C TYR A 128 -46.67 -67.06 -11.10
N ILE A 129 -47.44 -66.05 -10.68
CA ILE A 129 -48.76 -66.23 -10.04
C ILE A 129 -49.74 -66.94 -10.98
N TYR A 130 -49.83 -66.52 -12.24
CA TYR A 130 -50.74 -67.16 -13.20
C TYR A 130 -50.41 -68.65 -13.37
N LYS A 131 -49.11 -68.98 -13.47
CA LYS A 131 -48.64 -70.36 -13.58
C LYS A 131 -49.00 -71.18 -12.34
N THR A 132 -48.76 -70.65 -11.14
CA THR A 132 -49.09 -71.38 -9.90
C THR A 132 -50.59 -71.60 -9.73
N VAL A 133 -51.42 -70.58 -10.00
CA VAL A 133 -52.88 -70.70 -9.94
C VAL A 133 -53.40 -71.71 -10.96
N HIS A 134 -52.94 -71.66 -12.22
CA HIS A 134 -53.34 -72.62 -13.24
C HIS A 134 -52.99 -74.06 -12.83
N THR A 135 -51.78 -74.29 -12.30
CA THR A 135 -51.40 -75.62 -11.78
C THR A 135 -52.23 -76.06 -10.56
N TYR A 136 -52.62 -75.13 -9.70
CA TYR A 136 -53.46 -75.43 -8.54
C TYR A 136 -54.89 -75.81 -8.94
N ILE A 137 -55.51 -75.03 -9.84
CA ILE A 137 -56.84 -75.35 -10.37
C ILE A 137 -56.83 -76.71 -11.07
N HIS A 138 -55.82 -76.99 -11.90
CA HIS A 138 -55.72 -78.26 -12.62
C HIS A 138 -55.48 -79.46 -11.68
N THR A 139 -54.89 -79.28 -10.51
CA THR A 139 -54.70 -80.39 -9.55
C THR A 139 -55.91 -80.63 -8.66
N TYR A 140 -56.75 -79.62 -8.41
CA TYR A 140 -57.95 -79.75 -7.56
C TYR A 140 -59.24 -80.07 -8.33
N ILE A 141 -59.40 -79.63 -9.57
CA ILE A 141 -60.60 -79.92 -10.38
C ILE A 141 -60.52 -81.29 -11.07
N HIS A 142 -59.32 -81.75 -11.43
CA HIS A 142 -59.12 -83.05 -12.08
C HIS A 142 -58.87 -84.22 -11.10
N LYS A 143 -59.34 -84.07 -9.86
CA LYS A 143 -59.34 -85.09 -8.81
C LYS A 143 -60.78 -85.45 -8.48
#